data_AF-A0AA42ITU9-F1
#
_entry.id   AF-A0AA42ITU9-F1
#
_cell.length_a   1.000
_cell.length_b   1.000
_cell.length_c   1.000
_cell.angle_alpha   90.00
_cell.angle_beta   90.00
_cell.angle_gamma   90.00
#
_symmetry.space_group_name_H-M   'P 1'
#
loop_
_entity.id
_entity.type
_entity.pdbx_description
1 polymer ?
#
loop_
_entity_poly.entity_id
_entity_poly.type
_entity_poly.pdbx_seq_one_letter_code
_entity_poly.pdbx_strand_id
1 'polypeptide(L)'
;MDAAAQEMQVRRDQLRAWISTHYPSTRAFCLAHGLNESEISQLLRTKSFGSRRARNLEEQTGMPLRYLEGIVGTAAATEAGRPAPSKAATTHWPFRHSSYDEFMLLSPEKRAELDIRVSEFIAGAMQKKRSA
;
A
#
# COMPACT_ATOMS: atom_id res chain seq x y z
N MET A 1 -19.24 25.87 -10.11
CA MET A 1 -18.68 24.90 -9.15
C MET A 1 -17.18 24.84 -9.37
N ASP A 2 -16.42 25.29 -8.40
CA ASP A 2 -14.97 25.55 -8.49
C ASP A 2 -14.16 24.25 -8.63
N ALA A 3 -13.84 23.86 -9.85
CA ALA A 3 -13.04 22.67 -10.15
C ALA A 3 -11.71 22.63 -9.37
N ALA A 4 -11.07 23.79 -9.21
CA ALA A 4 -9.83 23.93 -8.44
C ALA A 4 -10.02 23.63 -6.94
N ALA A 5 -11.19 23.97 -6.38
CA ALA A 5 -11.49 23.66 -4.98
C ALA A 5 -11.68 22.15 -4.77
N GLN A 6 -12.30 21.50 -5.74
CA GLN A 6 -12.50 20.05 -5.72
C GLN A 6 -11.16 19.30 -5.86
N GLU A 7 -10.28 19.73 -6.77
CA GLU A 7 -8.92 19.16 -6.88
C GLU A 7 -8.11 19.32 -5.59
N MET A 8 -8.19 20.48 -4.93
CA MET A 8 -7.54 20.70 -3.64
C MET A 8 -8.11 19.80 -2.54
N GLN A 9 -9.39 19.44 -2.61
CA GLN A 9 -10.00 18.54 -1.65
C GLN A 9 -9.54 17.09 -1.89
N VAL A 10 -9.60 16.62 -3.15
CA VAL A 10 -9.09 15.28 -3.54
C VAL A 10 -7.66 15.09 -3.07
N ARG A 11 -6.80 16.07 -3.33
CA ARG A 11 -5.40 16.00 -2.91
C ARG A 11 -5.20 15.92 -1.40
N ARG A 12 -6.03 16.62 -0.61
CA ARG A 12 -6.00 16.54 0.86
C ARG A 12 -6.45 15.17 1.35
N ASP A 13 -7.50 14.61 0.76
CA ASP A 13 -8.00 13.30 1.15
C ASP A 13 -7.00 12.19 0.78
N GLN A 14 -6.35 12.29 -0.38
CA GLN A 14 -5.27 11.38 -0.77
C GLN A 14 -4.06 11.48 0.15
N LEU A 15 -3.67 12.70 0.56
CA LEU A 15 -2.57 12.87 1.51
C LEU A 15 -2.91 12.27 2.88
N ARG A 16 -4.16 12.43 3.35
CA ARG A 16 -4.62 11.80 4.59
C ARG A 16 -4.62 10.29 4.49
N ALA A 17 -5.16 9.74 3.40
CA ALA A 17 -5.19 8.30 3.14
C ALA A 17 -3.77 7.71 3.09
N TRP A 18 -2.83 8.43 2.46
CA TRP A 18 -1.42 8.03 2.45
C TRP A 18 -0.83 8.02 3.85
N ILE A 19 -1.00 9.10 4.61
CA ILE A 19 -0.49 9.21 5.98
C ILE A 19 -1.09 8.10 6.85
N SER A 20 -2.40 7.86 6.80
CA SER A 20 -3.05 6.83 7.62
C SER A 20 -2.67 5.40 7.23
N THR A 21 -2.29 5.17 5.96
CA THR A 21 -1.88 3.85 5.46
C THR A 21 -0.43 3.54 5.82
N HIS A 22 0.46 4.53 5.71
CA HIS A 22 1.90 4.32 5.88
C HIS A 22 2.43 4.68 7.27
N TYR A 23 1.71 5.52 8.03
CA TYR A 23 2.18 6.04 9.31
C TYR A 23 1.07 6.00 10.37
N PRO A 24 1.42 5.74 11.64
CA PRO A 24 0.45 5.75 12.74
C PRO A 24 -0.06 7.16 13.09
N SER A 25 0.69 8.21 12.71
CA SER A 25 0.29 9.60 12.93
C SER A 25 0.95 10.53 11.90
N THR A 26 0.35 11.71 11.70
CA THR A 26 0.92 12.78 10.87
C THR A 26 2.29 13.23 11.39
N ARG A 27 2.50 13.21 12.72
CA ARG A 27 3.79 13.51 13.34
C ARG A 27 4.87 12.50 12.95
N ALA A 28 4.55 11.20 12.92
CA ALA A 28 5.48 10.17 12.47
C ALA A 28 5.87 10.33 10.99
N PHE A 29 4.90 10.68 10.14
CA PHE A 29 5.16 11.05 8.74
C PHE A 29 6.09 12.26 8.61
N CYS A 30 5.85 13.29 9.42
CA CYS A 30 6.67 14.49 9.41
C CYS A 30 8.11 14.21 9.87
N LEU A 31 8.28 13.40 10.92
CA LEU A 31 9.59 12.98 11.40
C LEU A 31 10.35 12.12 10.38
N ALA A 32 9.66 11.22 9.67
CA ALA A 32 10.26 10.33 8.68
C ALA A 32 10.83 11.09 7.46
N HIS A 33 10.23 12.22 7.08
CA HIS A 33 10.62 13.00 5.89
C HIS A 33 11.24 14.36 6.22
N GLY A 34 11.45 14.67 7.50
CA GLY A 34 11.97 15.97 7.94
C GLY A 34 11.04 17.14 7.62
N LEU A 35 9.72 16.91 7.60
CA LEU A 35 8.71 17.92 7.31
C LEU A 35 8.23 18.61 8.59
N ASN A 36 7.80 19.87 8.47
CA ASN A 36 7.23 20.61 9.59
C ASN A 36 5.79 20.18 9.86
N GLU A 37 5.53 19.61 11.05
CA GLU A 37 4.22 19.12 11.49
C GLU A 37 3.12 20.19 11.39
N SER A 38 3.43 21.42 11.80
CA SER A 38 2.52 22.56 11.71
C SER A 38 2.17 22.90 10.27
N GLU A 39 3.13 22.80 9.35
CA GLU A 39 2.88 23.08 7.94
C GLU A 39 1.97 22.01 7.33
N ILE A 40 2.25 20.73 7.57
CA ILE A 40 1.43 19.62 7.06
C ILE A 40 0.02 19.67 7.65
N SER A 41 -0.11 19.97 8.95
CA SER A 41 -1.42 20.11 9.59
C SER A 41 -2.24 21.27 9.01
N GLN A 42 -1.60 22.41 8.72
CA GLN A 42 -2.26 23.52 8.01
C GLN A 42 -2.63 23.14 6.57
N LEU A 43 -1.77 22.39 5.89
CA LEU A 43 -1.97 21.90 4.53
C LEU A 43 -3.18 20.97 4.42
N LEU A 44 -3.38 20.13 5.44
CA LEU A 44 -4.53 19.24 5.53
C LEU A 44 -5.83 19.96 5.90
N ARG A 45 -5.77 21.18 6.45
CA ARG A 45 -6.93 21.85 7.05
C ARG A 45 -7.39 23.07 6.25
N THR A 46 -6.50 24.03 6.00
CA THR A 46 -6.89 25.36 5.51
C THR A 46 -6.01 25.90 4.38
N LYS A 47 -4.74 25.49 4.28
CA LYS A 47 -3.78 26.07 3.32
C LYS A 47 -4.03 25.55 1.91
N SER A 48 -3.78 26.39 0.91
CA SER A 48 -3.97 26.05 -0.50
C SER A 48 -3.01 24.91 -0.92
N PHE A 49 -3.60 23.85 -1.46
CA PHE A 49 -2.86 22.66 -1.89
C PHE A 49 -2.70 22.62 -3.42
N GLY A 50 -1.80 23.48 -3.90
CA GLY A 50 -1.50 23.62 -5.34
C GLY A 50 -0.67 22.46 -5.89
N SER A 51 -0.74 22.29 -7.21
CA SER A 51 -0.04 21.22 -7.97
C SER A 51 1.47 21.21 -7.73
N ARG A 52 2.12 22.38 -7.64
CA ARG A 52 3.56 22.50 -7.40
C ARG A 52 3.96 21.98 -6.02
N ARG A 53 3.17 22.29 -4.98
CA ARG A 53 3.39 21.78 -3.62
C ARG A 53 3.12 20.29 -3.54
N ALA A 54 2.08 19.81 -4.21
CA ALA A 54 1.77 18.38 -4.28
C ALA A 54 2.97 17.60 -4.86
N ARG A 55 3.51 18.03 -6.00
CA ARG A 55 4.68 17.39 -6.64
C ARG A 55 5.92 17.39 -5.76
N ASN A 56 6.25 18.54 -5.16
CA ASN A 56 7.41 18.62 -4.27
C ASN A 56 7.27 17.69 -3.06
N LEU A 57 6.05 17.58 -2.52
CA LEU A 57 5.74 16.65 -1.45
C LEU A 57 5.84 15.20 -1.92
N GLU A 58 5.38 14.87 -3.13
CA GLU A 58 5.53 13.55 -3.73
C GLU A 58 7.02 13.15 -3.89
N GLU A 59 7.85 14.05 -4.43
CA GLU A 59 9.29 13.83 -4.59
C GLU A 59 10.00 13.65 -3.24
N GLN A 60 9.68 14.50 -2.25
CA GLN A 60 10.30 14.46 -0.93
C GLN A 60 9.88 13.24 -0.11
N THR A 61 8.68 12.72 -0.35
CA THR A 61 8.13 11.57 0.38
C THR A 61 8.28 10.24 -0.35
N GLY A 62 8.76 10.28 -1.61
CA GLY A 62 8.86 9.10 -2.46
C GLY A 62 7.49 8.56 -2.89
N MET A 63 6.45 9.40 -2.92
CA MET A 63 5.14 9.00 -3.44
C MET A 63 5.18 8.82 -4.96
N PRO A 64 4.31 7.97 -5.53
CA PRO A 64 4.13 7.89 -6.97
C PRO A 64 3.75 9.25 -7.55
N LEU A 65 4.28 9.56 -8.73
CA LEU A 65 3.98 10.80 -9.44
C LEU A 65 2.46 10.92 -9.66
N ARG A 66 1.88 12.06 -9.27
CA ARG A 66 0.43 12.36 -9.37
C ARG A 66 -0.47 11.48 -8.50
N TYR A 67 0.08 10.85 -7.46
CA TYR A 67 -0.72 10.12 -6.47
C TYR A 67 -1.76 11.02 -5.81
N LEU A 68 -1.35 12.24 -5.44
CA LEU A 68 -2.22 13.19 -4.74
C LEU A 68 -3.31 13.73 -5.68
N GLU A 69 -3.10 13.72 -6.98
CA GLU A 69 -4.11 14.14 -7.96
C GLU A 69 -5.20 13.07 -8.19
N GLY A 70 -5.08 11.89 -7.56
CA GLY A 70 -6.04 10.79 -7.70
C GLY A 70 -5.92 10.00 -9.01
N ILE A 71 -4.92 10.31 -9.83
CA ILE A 71 -4.77 9.76 -11.19
C ILE A 71 -4.24 8.33 -11.16
N VAL A 72 -3.50 7.96 -10.12
CA VAL A 72 -3.00 6.59 -9.95
C VAL A 72 -4.13 5.59 -9.66
N GLY A 73 -5.29 6.05 -9.16
CA GLY A 73 -6.44 5.20 -8.84
C GLY A 73 -7.23 4.71 -10.06
N THR A 74 -7.06 5.34 -11.23
CA THR A 74 -7.74 4.95 -12.47
C THR A 74 -6.81 4.28 -13.49
N ALA A 75 -5.49 4.43 -13.35
CA ALA A 75 -4.50 3.83 -14.27
C ALA A 75 -3.88 2.51 -13.77
N ALA A 76 -4.01 2.15 -12.49
CA ALA A 76 -3.36 0.97 -11.91
C ALA A 76 -4.17 -0.35 -12.06
N ALA A 77 -5.21 -0.37 -12.89
CA ALA A 77 -5.98 -1.59 -13.20
C ALA A 77 -5.57 -2.27 -14.53
N THR A 78 -4.59 -1.76 -15.27
CA THR A 78 -4.15 -2.39 -16.52
C THR A 78 -2.64 -2.25 -16.73
N GLU A 79 -1.92 -3.24 -16.21
CA GLU A 79 -0.84 -3.98 -16.89
C GLU A 79 0.20 -3.20 -17.74
N ALA A 80 1.44 -3.11 -17.26
CA ALA A 80 2.64 -3.67 -17.90
C ALA A 80 3.95 -3.10 -17.32
N GLY A 81 4.79 -3.99 -16.77
CA GLY A 81 6.23 -3.74 -16.62
C GLY A 81 6.80 -3.74 -15.19
N ARG A 82 7.02 -4.92 -14.62
CA ARG A 82 7.88 -5.21 -13.44
C ARG A 82 9.32 -5.51 -13.96
N PRO A 83 10.47 -5.40 -13.22
CA PRO A 83 10.66 -5.56 -11.76
C PRO A 83 11.58 -4.56 -11.01
N ALA A 84 11.20 -4.26 -9.77
CA ALA A 84 12.15 -4.20 -8.65
C ALA A 84 11.44 -4.65 -7.36
N PRO A 85 12.00 -5.59 -6.58
CA PRO A 85 11.40 -6.08 -5.34
C PRO A 85 11.63 -5.06 -4.23
N SER A 86 10.85 -3.99 -4.21
CA SER A 86 10.82 -3.10 -3.06
C SER A 86 10.04 -3.79 -1.95
N LYS A 87 10.79 -4.26 -0.94
CA LYS A 87 10.35 -4.84 0.33
C LYS A 87 9.01 -4.24 0.76
N ALA A 88 7.95 -4.99 0.52
CA ALA A 88 6.64 -4.67 1.05
C ALA A 88 6.79 -4.62 2.57
N ALA A 89 6.64 -3.42 3.15
CA ALA A 89 6.39 -3.26 4.57
C ALA A 89 5.18 -4.13 4.89
N THR A 90 5.45 -5.26 5.53
CA THR A 90 4.49 -6.23 6.00
C THR A 90 3.72 -5.57 7.13
N THR A 91 2.58 -4.97 6.81
CA THR A 91 1.50 -4.75 7.77
C THR A 91 1.25 -6.08 8.46
N HIS A 92 1.56 -6.12 9.75
CA HIS A 92 1.56 -7.28 10.64
C HIS A 92 0.20 -7.99 10.59
N TRP A 93 0.10 -9.02 9.76
CA TRP A 93 -0.98 -10.00 9.77
C TRP A 93 -0.38 -11.29 10.33
N PRO A 94 -0.90 -11.87 11.42
CA PRO A 94 -0.27 -13.02 12.08
C PRO A 94 -0.27 -14.30 11.24
N PHE A 95 -0.90 -14.29 10.06
CA PHE A 95 -0.86 -15.37 9.07
C PHE A 95 -0.04 -15.03 7.81
N ARG A 96 0.72 -13.92 7.80
CA ARG A 96 1.57 -13.50 6.67
C ARG A 96 2.94 -14.21 6.63
N HIS A 97 3.01 -15.42 7.18
CA HIS A 97 4.28 -16.16 7.34
C HIS A 97 4.71 -16.96 6.10
N SER A 98 4.04 -16.82 4.98
CA SER A 98 4.49 -17.42 3.73
C SER A 98 4.05 -16.57 2.55
N SER A 99 5.03 -16.06 1.81
CA SER A 99 4.79 -15.46 0.50
C SER A 99 5.00 -16.50 -0.60
N TYR A 100 4.38 -16.30 -1.75
CA TYR A 100 4.61 -17.13 -2.93
C TYR A 100 6.10 -17.14 -3.34
N ASP A 101 6.78 -16.00 -3.15
CA ASP A 101 8.21 -15.85 -3.45
C ASP A 101 9.06 -16.78 -2.55
N GLU A 102 8.73 -16.85 -1.27
CA GLU A 102 9.38 -17.73 -0.29
C GLU A 102 9.14 -19.22 -0.59
N PHE A 103 7.94 -19.58 -1.06
CA PHE A 103 7.66 -20.93 -1.56
C PHE A 103 8.53 -21.28 -2.78
N MET A 104 8.71 -20.31 -3.70
CA MET A 104 9.56 -20.46 -4.89
C MET A 104 11.06 -20.41 -4.59
N LEU A 105 11.48 -20.21 -3.35
CA LEU A 105 12.87 -20.34 -2.88
C LEU A 105 13.15 -21.67 -2.18
N LEU A 106 12.12 -22.46 -1.83
CA LEU A 106 12.28 -23.77 -1.21
C LEU A 106 12.94 -24.75 -2.19
N SER A 107 13.67 -25.76 -1.68
CA SER A 107 14.16 -26.85 -2.52
C SER A 107 12.97 -27.62 -3.16
N PRO A 108 13.16 -28.22 -4.35
CA PRO A 108 12.08 -28.95 -5.04
C PRO A 108 11.43 -30.03 -4.16
N GLU A 109 12.24 -30.71 -3.34
CA GLU A 109 11.82 -31.73 -2.38
C GLU A 109 10.89 -31.15 -1.30
N LYS A 110 11.22 -29.96 -0.76
CA LYS A 110 10.38 -29.29 0.24
C LYS A 110 9.08 -28.76 -0.34
N ARG A 111 9.07 -28.35 -1.61
CA ARG A 111 7.83 -27.95 -2.30
C ARG A 111 6.91 -29.14 -2.49
N ALA A 112 7.45 -30.28 -2.92
CA ALA A 112 6.68 -31.51 -3.08
C ALA A 112 6.09 -31.99 -1.75
N GLU A 113 6.85 -31.93 -0.65
CA GLU A 113 6.34 -32.28 0.69
C GLU A 113 5.15 -31.40 1.11
N LEU A 114 5.23 -30.09 0.86
CA LEU A 114 4.13 -29.17 1.18
C LEU A 114 2.90 -29.45 0.32
N ASP A 115 3.07 -29.69 -0.98
CA ASP A 115 1.98 -29.98 -1.90
C ASP A 115 1.23 -31.27 -1.53
N ILE A 116 1.97 -32.30 -1.11
CA ILE A 116 1.42 -33.55 -0.56
C ILE A 116 0.58 -33.25 0.70
N ARG A 117 1.15 -32.56 1.69
CA ARG A 117 0.44 -32.27 2.95
C ARG A 117 -0.79 -31.39 2.77
N VAL A 118 -0.73 -30.41 1.88
CA VAL A 118 -1.88 -29.54 1.57
C VAL A 118 -2.98 -30.34 0.88
N SER A 119 -2.62 -31.22 -0.06
CA SER A 119 -3.57 -32.11 -0.74
C SER A 119 -4.25 -33.06 0.24
N GLU A 120 -3.50 -33.67 1.16
CA GLU A 120 -4.03 -34.53 2.22
C GLU A 120 -4.96 -33.78 3.17
N PHE A 121 -4.60 -32.56 3.56
CA PHE A 121 -5.42 -31.71 4.43
C PHE A 121 -6.76 -31.34 3.77
N ILE A 122 -6.74 -30.94 2.49
CA ILE A 122 -7.95 -30.62 1.72
C ILE A 122 -8.82 -31.87 1.55
N ALA A 123 -8.22 -33.02 1.22
CA ALA A 123 -8.94 -34.27 1.08
C ALA A 123 -9.59 -34.73 2.40
N GLY A 124 -8.90 -34.58 3.54
CA GLY A 124 -9.44 -34.89 4.86
C GLY A 124 -10.58 -33.95 5.29
N ALA A 125 -10.46 -32.65 5.00
CA ALA A 125 -11.51 -31.68 5.28
C ALA A 125 -12.78 -31.93 4.45
N MET A 126 -12.62 -32.36 3.19
CA MET A 126 -13.73 -32.69 2.28
C MET A 126 -14.49 -33.96 2.71
N GLN A 127 -13.81 -34.95 3.27
CA GLN A 127 -14.46 -36.17 3.80
C GLN A 127 -15.29 -35.88 5.05
N LYS A 128 -14.78 -35.04 5.96
CA LYS A 128 -15.51 -34.63 7.18
C LYS A 128 -16.82 -33.90 6.89
N LYS A 129 -16.91 -33.18 5.76
CA LYS A 129 -18.13 -32.49 5.30
C LYS A 129 -19.17 -33.43 4.69
N ARG A 130 -18.78 -34.63 4.26
CA ARG A 130 -19.69 -35.63 3.68
C ARG A 130 -20.23 -36.64 4.70
N SER A 131 -19.65 -36.69 5.90
CA SER A 131 -20.06 -37.57 6.99
C SER A 131 -20.77 -36.84 8.14
N ALA A 132 -21.17 -35.58 7.93
CA ALA A 132 -21.92 -34.75 8.88
C ALA A 132 -23.32 -34.43 8.35
#